data_AF-A0AAD6W9L1-F1
#
_entry.id   AF-A0AAD6W9L1-F1
#
_cell.length_a   1.000
_cell.length_b   1.000
_cell.length_c   1.000
_cell.angle_alpha   90.00
_cell.angle_beta   90.00
_cell.angle_gamma   90.00
#
_symmetry.space_group_name_H-M   'P 1'
#
loop_
_entity.id
_entity.type
_entity.pdbx_description
1 polymer ?
#
loop_
_entity_poly.entity_id
_entity_poly.type
_entity_poly.pdbx_seq_one_letter_code
_entity_poly.pdbx_strand_id
1 'polypeptide(L)'
;MRYQLDFLIFLFQERLPPTDSRLRPDQRHLENGEYEKANAEKQRLERRQRMSRKLQEHGWKPRWFQKEGENGSFRYGGGYWEAREQGNWDGCPNIFGEFNEDLVESSEGP
;
A
#
# COMPACT_ATOMS: atom_id res chain seq x y z
N MET A 1 -9.94 19.81 6.46
CA MET A 1 -8.66 19.07 6.41
C MET A 1 -8.72 17.86 5.47
N ARG A 2 -9.79 17.05 5.43
CA ARG A 2 -9.89 15.86 4.55
C ARG A 2 -10.10 16.18 3.05
N TYR A 3 -10.89 17.19 2.71
CA TYR A 3 -11.13 17.63 1.32
C TYR A 3 -9.87 18.09 0.54
N GLN A 4 -8.79 18.45 1.23
CA GLN A 4 -7.55 18.86 0.56
C GLN A 4 -6.71 17.67 0.10
N LEU A 5 -6.90 16.51 0.71
CA LEU A 5 -6.24 15.27 0.28
C LEU A 5 -6.83 14.79 -1.05
N ASP A 6 -8.14 14.93 -1.23
CA ASP A 6 -8.88 14.42 -2.41
C ASP A 6 -8.65 15.29 -3.66
N PHE A 7 -8.53 16.61 -3.48
CA PHE A 7 -8.14 17.52 -4.58
C PHE A 7 -6.74 17.20 -5.13
N LEU A 8 -5.82 16.79 -4.25
CA LEU A 8 -4.48 16.34 -4.64
C LEU A 8 -4.49 14.99 -5.36
N ILE A 9 -5.57 14.20 -5.25
CA ILE A 9 -5.71 12.95 -6.00
C ILE A 9 -5.90 13.27 -7.47
N PHE A 10 -6.91 14.08 -7.80
CA PHE A 10 -7.22 14.43 -9.19
C PHE A 10 -6.02 15.07 -9.91
N LEU A 11 -5.25 15.91 -9.21
CA LEU A 11 -4.08 16.57 -9.79
C LEU A 11 -2.84 15.67 -9.95
N PHE A 12 -2.74 14.57 -9.20
CA PHE A 12 -1.50 13.79 -9.15
C PHE A 12 -1.67 12.29 -9.38
N GLN A 13 -2.86 11.76 -9.72
CA GLN A 13 -3.11 10.32 -9.87
C GLN A 13 -2.09 9.62 -10.78
N GLU A 14 -1.70 10.22 -11.89
CA GLU A 14 -0.72 9.66 -12.82
C GLU A 14 0.72 9.57 -12.26
N ARG A 15 0.98 10.24 -11.14
CA ARG A 15 2.29 10.36 -10.49
C ARG A 15 2.29 9.74 -9.10
N LEU A 16 1.30 8.93 -8.74
CA LEU A 16 1.26 8.25 -7.44
C LEU A 16 1.71 6.80 -7.58
N PRO A 17 2.51 6.27 -6.64
CA PRO A 17 2.75 4.85 -6.60
C PRO A 17 1.45 4.09 -6.31
N PRO A 18 1.31 2.85 -6.77
CA PRO A 18 0.16 1.99 -6.46
C PRO A 18 0.03 1.66 -4.96
N THR A 19 1.01 2.05 -4.15
CA THR A 19 1.01 1.90 -2.68
C THR A 19 0.54 3.16 -1.93
N ASP A 20 0.20 4.25 -2.62
CA ASP A 20 -0.18 5.51 -1.99
C ASP A 20 -1.53 5.38 -1.25
N SER A 21 -1.62 5.95 -0.03
CA SER A 21 -2.83 5.85 0.79
C SER A 21 -4.06 6.47 0.14
N ARG A 22 -3.90 7.43 -0.76
CA ARG A 22 -4.99 8.07 -1.49
C ARG A 22 -5.68 7.15 -2.51
N LEU A 23 -5.03 6.05 -2.87
CA LEU A 23 -5.59 5.06 -3.78
C LEU A 23 -6.40 3.99 -3.05
N ARG A 24 -6.59 4.14 -1.73
CA ARG A 24 -7.37 3.23 -0.90
C ARG A 24 -8.85 3.18 -1.30
N PRO A 25 -9.37 2.01 -1.72
CA PRO A 25 -10.75 1.89 -2.16
C PRO A 25 -11.77 2.08 -1.02
N ASP A 26 -11.46 1.65 0.20
CA ASP A 26 -12.30 1.82 1.38
C ASP A 26 -12.53 3.30 1.70
N GLN A 27 -11.47 4.10 1.63
CA GLN A 27 -11.56 5.55 1.84
C GLN A 27 -12.42 6.21 0.74
N ARG A 28 -12.29 5.79 -0.52
CA ARG A 28 -13.07 6.33 -1.64
C ARG A 28 -14.56 6.00 -1.55
N HIS A 29 -14.90 4.77 -1.19
CA HIS A 29 -16.30 4.38 -0.96
C HIS A 29 -16.91 5.18 0.20
N LEU A 30 -16.13 5.44 1.25
CA LEU A 30 -16.59 6.27 2.37
C LEU A 30 -16.86 7.72 1.93
N GLU A 31 -15.98 8.30 1.10
CA GLU A 31 -16.15 9.65 0.53
C GLU A 31 -17.37 9.75 -0.38
N ASN A 32 -17.70 8.68 -1.12
CA ASN A 32 -18.90 8.58 -1.94
C ASN A 32 -20.18 8.26 -1.14
N GLY A 33 -20.09 8.09 0.19
CA GLY A 33 -21.22 7.71 1.04
C GLY A 33 -21.65 6.24 0.94
N GLU A 34 -20.85 5.39 0.29
CA GLU A 34 -21.10 3.97 0.09
C GLU A 34 -20.57 3.15 1.28
N TYR A 35 -21.18 3.32 2.46
CA TYR A 35 -20.67 2.76 3.73
C TYR A 35 -20.51 1.24 3.75
N GLU A 36 -21.44 0.49 3.15
CA GLU A 36 -21.37 -0.98 3.10
C GLU A 36 -20.15 -1.44 2.29
N LYS A 37 -19.92 -0.85 1.11
CA LYS A 37 -18.76 -1.12 0.26
C LYS A 37 -17.46 -0.74 0.96
N ALA A 38 -17.44 0.41 1.63
CA ALA A 38 -16.27 0.87 2.39
C ALA A 38 -15.89 -0.13 3.49
N ASN A 39 -16.87 -0.64 4.23
CA ASN A 39 -16.62 -1.62 5.29
C ASN A 39 -16.14 -2.97 4.74
N ALA A 40 -16.72 -3.45 3.64
CA ALA A 40 -16.28 -4.67 2.96
C ALA A 40 -14.82 -4.55 2.47
N GLU A 41 -14.47 -3.44 1.83
CA GLU A 41 -13.10 -3.19 1.37
C GLU A 41 -12.10 -3.04 2.51
N LYS A 42 -12.49 -2.37 3.60
CA LYS A 42 -11.65 -2.29 4.80
C LYS A 42 -11.31 -3.68 5.33
N GLN A 43 -12.30 -4.56 5.47
CA GLN A 43 -12.07 -5.94 5.94
C GLN A 43 -11.17 -6.73 4.99
N ARG A 44 -11.32 -6.56 3.68
CA ARG A 44 -10.45 -7.20 2.68
C ARG A 44 -9.00 -6.73 2.80
N LEU A 45 -8.78 -5.41 2.91
CA LEU A 45 -7.45 -4.84 3.06
C LEU A 45 -6.78 -5.23 4.37
N GLU A 46 -7.52 -5.27 5.48
CA GLU A 46 -7.01 -5.73 6.78
C GLU A 46 -6.60 -7.21 6.74
N ARG A 47 -7.43 -8.09 6.14
CA ARG A 47 -7.09 -9.51 5.95
C ARG A 47 -5.81 -9.67 5.13
N ARG A 48 -5.73 -9.00 3.98
CA ARG A 48 -4.55 -9.01 3.13
C ARG A 48 -3.29 -8.52 3.88
N GLN A 49 -3.41 -7.44 4.65
CA GLN A 49 -2.29 -6.91 5.43
C GLN A 49 -1.83 -7.92 6.49
N ARG A 50 -2.76 -8.61 7.17
CA ARG A 50 -2.41 -9.66 8.14
C ARG A 50 -1.65 -10.81 7.47
N MET A 51 -2.10 -11.29 6.32
CA MET A 51 -1.41 -12.36 5.57
C MET A 51 -0.05 -11.90 5.07
N SER A 52 0.05 -10.69 4.55
CA SER A 52 1.32 -10.14 4.10
C SER A 52 2.31 -9.96 5.25
N ARG A 53 1.85 -9.58 6.46
CA ARG A 53 2.72 -9.53 7.65
C ARG A 53 3.32 -10.88 7.99
N LYS A 54 2.52 -11.96 8.00
CA LYS A 54 3.03 -13.32 8.22
C LYS A 54 4.14 -13.69 7.22
N LEU A 55 3.93 -13.37 5.94
CA LEU A 55 4.94 -13.61 4.90
C LEU A 55 6.19 -12.71 5.04
N GLN A 56 6.02 -11.53 5.60
CA GLN A 56 7.06 -10.50 5.77
C GLN A 56 7.89 -10.67 7.05
N GLU A 57 7.47 -11.52 8.00
CA GLU A 57 8.20 -11.84 9.24
C GLU A 57 9.63 -12.37 8.96
N HIS A 58 9.92 -12.78 7.73
CA HIS A 58 11.21 -13.33 7.30
C HIS A 58 12.09 -12.35 6.50
N GLY A 59 12.01 -11.04 6.75
CA GLY A 59 12.99 -10.08 6.23
C GLY A 59 12.46 -9.02 5.28
N TRP A 60 11.21 -8.61 5.45
CA TRP A 60 10.70 -7.43 4.74
C TRP A 60 11.48 -6.17 5.10
N LYS A 61 11.78 -5.37 4.07
CA LYS A 61 12.45 -4.07 4.22
C LYS A 61 11.66 -3.00 3.46
N PRO A 62 11.48 -1.81 4.05
CA PRO A 62 10.85 -0.70 3.33
C PRO A 62 11.69 -0.29 2.12
N ARG A 63 11.03 0.06 1.01
CA ARG A 63 11.70 0.38 -0.26
C ARG A 63 12.45 1.72 -0.22
N TRP A 64 11.78 2.76 0.27
CA TRP A 64 12.26 4.14 0.19
C TRP A 64 13.08 4.59 1.40
N PHE A 65 13.15 3.74 2.43
CA PHE A 65 13.80 4.06 3.69
C PHE A 65 14.70 2.91 4.10
N GLN A 66 15.84 3.24 4.68
CA GLN A 66 16.77 2.28 5.25
C GLN A 66 16.77 2.45 6.76
N LYS A 67 16.72 1.34 7.49
CA LYS A 67 16.80 1.34 8.95
C LYS A 67 18.27 1.39 9.35
N GLU A 68 18.67 2.37 10.16
CA GLU A 68 20.04 2.48 10.64
C GLU A 68 20.24 1.60 11.89
N GLY A 69 20.70 0.35 11.70
CA GLY A 69 20.88 -0.59 12.79
C GLY A 69 19.57 -1.15 13.37
N GLU A 70 19.68 -1.92 14.45
CA GLU A 70 18.54 -2.69 14.99
C GLU A 70 17.49 -1.80 15.71
N ASN A 71 17.94 -0.72 16.35
CA ASN A 71 17.07 0.22 17.08
C ASN A 71 17.12 1.65 16.54
N GLY A 72 17.80 1.90 15.42
CA GLY A 72 17.94 3.26 14.92
C GLY A 72 16.77 3.73 14.07
N SER A 73 16.88 5.00 13.67
CA SER A 73 15.86 5.70 12.88
C SER A 73 15.83 5.22 11.42
N PHE A 74 14.75 5.56 10.72
CA PHE A 74 14.64 5.35 9.28
C PHE A 74 15.21 6.56 8.54
N ARG A 75 16.23 6.33 7.70
CA ARG A 75 16.79 7.34 6.79
C ARG A 75 16.18 7.17 5.40
N TYR A 76 15.83 8.28 4.77
CA TYR A 76 15.39 8.26 3.37
C TYR A 76 16.54 7.77 2.47
N GLY A 77 16.27 6.71 1.71
CA GLY A 77 17.27 6.02 0.88
C GLY A 77 17.38 6.54 -0.55
N GLY A 78 16.56 7.52 -0.95
CA GLY A 78 16.47 7.99 -2.34
C GLY A 78 15.53 7.14 -3.22
N GLY A 79 15.31 7.58 -4.45
CA GLY A 79 14.60 6.84 -5.50
C GLY A 79 13.10 7.10 -5.60
N TYR A 80 12.44 7.60 -4.54
CA TYR A 80 10.99 7.86 -4.59
C TYR A 80 10.66 9.04 -5.52
N TRP A 81 11.40 10.15 -5.39
CA TRP A 81 11.14 11.35 -6.18
C TRP A 81 11.52 11.16 -7.64
N GLU A 82 12.61 10.42 -7.90
CA GLU A 82 13.07 10.05 -9.22
C GLU A 82 12.07 9.12 -9.92
N ALA A 83 11.56 8.09 -9.21
CA ALA A 83 10.49 7.23 -9.69
C ALA A 83 9.20 8.04 -9.98
N ARG A 84 8.88 9.01 -9.13
CA ARG A 84 7.73 9.91 -9.31
C ARG A 84 7.85 10.81 -10.53
N GLU A 85 9.02 11.38 -10.76
CA GLU A 85 9.29 12.22 -11.93
C GLU A 85 9.24 11.44 -13.24
N GLN A 86 9.63 10.17 -13.21
CA GLN A 86 9.56 9.27 -14.37
C GLN A 86 8.19 8.59 -14.52
N GLY A 87 7.35 8.60 -13.48
CA GLY A 87 6.11 7.83 -13.42
C GLY A 87 6.34 6.31 -13.41
N ASN A 88 7.56 5.88 -13.09
CA ASN A 88 7.93 4.46 -13.11
C ASN A 88 7.74 3.85 -11.72
N TRP A 89 6.80 2.92 -11.62
CA TRP A 89 6.48 2.19 -10.39
C TRP A 89 6.70 0.68 -10.49
N ASP A 90 7.52 0.20 -11.43
CA ASP A 90 7.71 -1.23 -11.71
C ASP A 90 8.16 -2.03 -10.46
N GLY A 91 8.82 -1.38 -9.50
CA GLY A 91 9.21 -1.98 -8.22
C GLY A 91 8.14 -1.94 -7.12
N CYS A 92 7.01 -1.26 -7.34
CA CYS A 92 5.98 -1.06 -6.31
C CYS A 92 4.84 -2.08 -6.49
N PRO A 93 4.68 -3.02 -5.53
CA PRO A 93 3.58 -3.98 -5.61
C PRO A 93 2.24 -3.28 -5.45
N ASN A 94 1.22 -3.71 -6.19
CA ASN A 94 -0.14 -3.24 -5.99
C ASN A 94 -0.72 -3.85 -4.69
N ILE A 95 -0.70 -3.08 -3.61
CA ILE A 95 -1.19 -3.50 -2.28
C ILE A 95 -2.70 -3.40 -2.09
N PHE A 96 -3.43 -2.85 -3.07
CA PHE A 96 -4.89 -2.71 -3.03
C PHE A 96 -5.62 -3.69 -3.95
N GLY A 97 -4.93 -4.32 -4.91
CA GLY A 97 -5.53 -5.33 -5.80
C GLY A 97 -6.03 -6.60 -5.09
N GLU A 98 -6.61 -7.52 -5.86
CA GLU A 98 -7.03 -8.83 -5.37
C GLU A 98 -5.83 -9.65 -4.91
N PHE A 99 -5.99 -10.37 -3.80
CA PHE A 99 -4.97 -11.23 -3.23
C PHE A 99 -5.43 -12.67 -3.46
N ASN A 100 -4.60 -13.48 -4.11
CA ASN A 100 -4.94 -14.87 -4.37
C ASN A 100 -4.59 -15.70 -3.14
N GLU A 101 -5.59 -16.00 -2.30
CA GLU A 101 -5.45 -16.70 -1.02
C GLU A 101 -4.87 -18.11 -1.21
N ASP A 102 -5.20 -18.76 -2.33
CA ASP A 102 -4.75 -20.10 -2.72
C ASP A 102 -3.21 -20.24 -2.77
N LEU A 103 -2.49 -19.15 -3.06
CA LEU A 103 -1.02 -19.17 -3.13
C LEU A 103 -0.35 -19.22 -1.74
N VAL A 104 -1.04 -18.76 -0.69
CA VAL A 104 -0.49 -18.76 0.67
C VAL A 104 -0.72 -20.10 1.36
N GLU A 105 -1.89 -20.69 1.15
CA GLU A 105 -2.22 -22.01 1.70
C GLU A 105 -1.35 -23.12 1.08
N SER A 106 -0.92 -22.94 -0.17
CA SER A 106 0.07 -23.81 -0.85
C SER A 106 1.49 -23.74 -0.26
N SER A 107 1.81 -22.67 0.48
CA SER A 107 3.15 -22.47 1.09
C SER A 107 3.23 -22.96 2.53
N GLU A 108 2.09 -23.22 3.16
CA GLU A 108 2.00 -23.93 4.43
C GLU A 108 1.77 -25.41 4.11
N GLY A 109 2.87 -26.14 3.83
CA GLY A 109 2.83 -27.59 3.73
C GLY A 109 2.37 -28.25 5.05
N PRO A 110 1.84 -29.48 5.01
CA PRO A 110 1.21 -30.17 6.14
C PRO A 110 2.15 -30.42 7.32
#